data_AF-A0A1F9DLM0-F1
#
_entry.id   AF-A0A1F9DLM0-F1
#
_cell.length_a   1.000
_cell.length_b   1.000
_cell.length_c   1.000
_cell.angle_alpha   90.00
_cell.angle_beta   90.00
_cell.angle_gamma   90.00
#
_symmetry.space_group_name_H-M   'P 1'
#
loop_
_entity.id
_entity.type
_entity.pdbx_description
1 polymer ?
#
loop_
_entity_poly.entity_id
_entity_poly.type
_entity_poly.pdbx_seq_one_letter_code
_entity_poly.pdbx_strand_id
1 'polypeptide(L)'
;MDKFKIEIFERENPLKRFPSFRPLSADEQRVIALKISGKLGIGMQEDLSIIAKAIIERGIHIKDFNAQDENFSLLQLLSSLNIKPENNVFIDWWFKYGDMDEIAFADLNEYFTAMWFPGPDDIDIFDSTFDWIIHIDH
;
A
#
# COMPACT_ATOMS: atom_id res chain seq x y z
N MET A 1 -7.87 3.45 6.55
CA MET A 1 -8.97 3.23 5.57
C MET A 1 -10.14 4.11 5.96
N ASP A 2 -10.55 5.00 5.06
CA ASP A 2 -11.58 5.98 5.35
C ASP A 2 -13.00 5.40 5.23
N LYS A 3 -13.89 5.85 6.11
CA LYS A 3 -15.29 5.41 6.15
C LYS A 3 -16.03 5.64 4.83
N PHE A 4 -15.77 6.76 4.15
CA PHE A 4 -16.46 7.06 2.90
C PHE A 4 -16.11 6.05 1.79
N LYS A 5 -14.87 5.51 1.76
CA LYS A 5 -14.44 4.50 0.79
C LYS A 5 -15.23 3.20 0.98
N ILE A 6 -15.42 2.81 2.24
CA ILE A 6 -16.25 1.66 2.64
C ILE A 6 -17.70 1.88 2.21
N GLU A 7 -18.27 3.06 2.49
CA GLU A 7 -19.66 3.38 2.13
C GLU A 7 -19.89 3.39 0.61
N ILE A 8 -18.93 3.92 -0.17
CA ILE A 8 -18.99 3.89 -1.64
C ILE A 8 -18.96 2.45 -2.14
N PHE A 9 -18.02 1.64 -1.64
CA PHE A 9 -17.87 0.24 -2.04
C PHE A 9 -19.15 -0.56 -1.79
N GLU A 10 -19.73 -0.46 -0.59
CA GLU A 10 -20.93 -1.22 -0.22
C GLU A 10 -22.17 -0.73 -0.98
N ARG A 11 -22.23 0.55 -1.32
CA ARG A 11 -23.29 1.11 -2.18
C ARG A 11 -23.20 0.59 -3.61
N GLU A 12 -21.99 0.50 -4.17
CA GLU A 12 -21.75 0.03 -5.54
C GLU A 12 -21.80 -1.51 -5.65
N ASN A 13 -21.60 -2.21 -4.53
CA ASN A 13 -21.63 -3.66 -4.45
C ASN A 13 -22.61 -4.16 -3.37
N PRO A 14 -23.94 -4.06 -3.57
CA PRO A 14 -24.94 -4.32 -2.52
C PRO A 14 -24.95 -5.74 -1.94
N LEU A 15 -24.34 -6.70 -2.66
CA LEU A 15 -24.25 -8.11 -2.26
C LEU A 15 -22.90 -8.47 -1.64
N LYS A 16 -21.93 -7.56 -1.64
CA LYS A 16 -20.60 -7.77 -1.08
C LYS A 16 -20.44 -6.89 0.17
N ARG A 17 -19.57 -7.32 1.09
CA ARG A 17 -19.11 -6.48 2.20
C ARG A 17 -17.73 -5.95 1.87
N PHE A 18 -17.41 -4.79 2.41
CA PHE A 18 -16.03 -4.31 2.35
C PHE A 18 -15.10 -5.33 2.99
N PRO A 19 -13.92 -5.58 2.39
CA PRO A 19 -12.95 -6.51 2.95
C PRO A 19 -12.54 -6.19 4.37
N SER A 20 -12.19 -7.22 5.14
CA SER A 20 -11.72 -6.98 6.50
C SER A 20 -10.31 -6.38 6.46
N PHE A 21 -10.12 -5.28 7.17
CA PHE A 21 -8.82 -4.65 7.37
C PHE A 21 -8.60 -4.35 8.85
N ARG A 22 -7.36 -4.09 9.21
CA ARG A 22 -6.96 -3.76 10.58
C ARG A 22 -6.10 -2.50 10.60
N PRO A 23 -6.59 -1.39 11.16
CA PRO A 23 -5.77 -0.22 11.41
C PRO A 23 -4.62 -0.56 12.35
N LEU A 24 -3.41 -0.13 12.01
CA LEU A 24 -2.25 -0.31 12.85
C LEU A 24 -2.19 0.75 13.94
N SER A 25 -1.80 0.35 15.14
CA SER A 25 -1.51 1.28 16.23
C SER A 25 -0.25 2.11 15.95
N ALA A 26 -0.11 3.28 16.58
CA ALA A 26 1.06 4.13 16.41
C ALA A 26 2.39 3.41 16.72
N ASP A 27 2.40 2.50 17.69
CA ASP A 27 3.58 1.69 18.03
C ASP A 27 3.92 0.69 16.92
N GLU A 28 2.93 0.00 16.35
CA GLU A 28 3.13 -0.88 15.20
C GLU A 28 3.64 -0.11 13.98
N GLN A 29 3.04 1.05 13.71
CA GLN A 29 3.46 1.91 12.61
C GLN A 29 4.91 2.36 12.78
N ARG A 30 5.31 2.76 13.98
CA ARG A 30 6.69 3.12 14.32
C ARG A 30 7.64 1.93 14.11
N VAL A 31 7.27 0.73 14.53
CA VAL A 31 8.09 -0.47 14.31
C VAL A 31 8.29 -0.75 12.83
N ILE A 32 7.24 -0.61 12.00
CA ILE A 32 7.32 -0.76 10.55
C ILE A 32 8.25 0.29 9.94
N ALA A 33 8.06 1.56 10.27
CA ALA A 33 8.89 2.65 9.79
C ALA A 33 10.38 2.43 10.11
N LEU A 34 10.70 1.94 11.32
CA LEU A 34 12.06 1.60 11.72
C LEU A 34 12.65 0.45 10.88
N LYS A 35 11.85 -0.58 10.59
CA LYS A 35 12.31 -1.71 9.75
C LYS A 35 12.60 -1.27 8.32
N ILE A 36 11.70 -0.49 7.72
CA ILE A 36 11.88 0.04 6.36
C ILE A 36 13.11 0.96 6.32
N SER A 37 13.24 1.88 7.28
CA SER A 37 14.41 2.76 7.37
C SER A 37 15.73 1.98 7.50
N GLY A 38 15.71 0.86 8.25
CA GLY A 38 16.83 -0.05 8.36
C GLY A 38 17.19 -0.73 7.03
N LYS A 39 16.18 -1.23 6.28
CA LYS A 39 16.36 -1.81 4.94
C LYS A 39 16.89 -0.81 3.93
N LEU A 40 16.46 0.44 4.03
CA LEU A 40 16.95 1.55 3.21
C LEU A 40 18.33 2.05 3.68
N GLY A 41 18.84 1.62 4.83
CA GLY A 41 20.14 2.08 5.34
C GLY A 41 20.18 3.58 5.66
N ILE A 42 19.02 4.22 5.88
CA ILE A 42 18.92 5.64 6.21
C ILE A 42 18.95 5.89 7.72
N GLY A 43 19.01 4.84 8.55
CA GLY A 43 19.02 4.95 10.00
C GLY A 43 17.66 5.36 10.58
N MET A 44 17.57 5.57 11.89
CA MET A 44 16.32 5.96 12.54
C MET A 44 15.95 7.39 12.14
N GLN A 45 14.73 7.58 11.62
CA GLN A 45 14.19 8.87 11.25
C GLN A 45 13.09 9.30 12.22
N GLU A 46 13.17 10.55 12.71
CA GLU A 46 12.08 11.18 13.48
C GLU A 46 11.02 11.76 12.55
N ASP A 47 11.44 12.28 11.39
CA ASP A 47 10.56 12.74 10.32
C ASP A 47 10.32 11.59 9.33
N LEU A 48 9.12 11.04 9.38
CA LEU A 48 8.70 9.91 8.54
C LEU A 48 8.66 10.28 7.03
N SER A 49 8.55 11.57 6.68
CA SER A 49 8.60 12.01 5.28
C SER A 49 9.95 11.72 4.60
N ILE A 50 11.01 11.48 5.38
CA ILE A 50 12.33 11.10 4.86
C ILE A 50 12.30 9.68 4.29
N ILE A 51 11.52 8.77 4.88
CA ILE A 51 11.35 7.39 4.39
C ILE A 51 10.69 7.44 3.01
N ALA A 52 9.58 8.17 2.93
CA ALA A 52 8.85 8.46 1.71
C ALA A 52 9.78 8.99 0.60
N LYS A 53 10.51 10.08 0.85
CA LYS A 53 11.47 10.62 -0.13
C LYS A 53 12.50 9.59 -0.59
N ALA A 54 13.06 8.82 0.34
CA ALA A 54 14.05 7.80 0.01
C ALA A 54 13.49 6.68 -0.88
N ILE A 55 12.21 6.35 -0.74
CA ILE A 55 11.52 5.36 -1.59
C ILE A 55 11.35 5.90 -3.01
N ILE A 56 10.89 7.14 -3.18
CA ILE A 56 10.74 7.74 -4.52
C ILE A 56 12.12 7.88 -5.20
N GLU A 57 13.12 8.41 -4.49
CA GLU A 57 14.44 8.67 -5.07
C GLU A 57 15.17 7.38 -5.52
N ARG A 58 14.89 6.25 -4.86
CA ARG A 58 15.55 4.97 -5.12
C ARG A 58 14.65 3.99 -5.88
N GLY A 59 13.39 4.33 -6.03
CA GLY A 59 12.40 3.55 -6.75
C GLY A 59 12.76 3.44 -8.23
N ILE A 60 12.31 2.35 -8.84
CA ILE A 60 12.42 2.14 -10.28
C ILE A 60 11.03 2.25 -10.85
N HIS A 61 10.82 3.23 -11.74
CA HIS A 61 9.52 3.42 -12.39
C HIS A 61 9.20 2.24 -13.33
N ILE A 62 8.03 1.64 -13.15
CA ILE A 62 7.56 0.50 -13.93
C ILE A 62 6.66 1.03 -15.05
N LYS A 63 7.13 0.97 -16.30
CA LYS A 63 6.45 1.62 -17.44
C LYS A 63 5.31 0.83 -18.06
N ASP A 64 5.27 -0.48 -17.84
CA ASP A 64 4.33 -1.39 -18.51
C ASP A 64 3.01 -1.56 -17.74
N PHE A 65 2.86 -0.87 -16.61
CA PHE A 65 1.69 -0.96 -15.74
C PHE A 65 1.16 0.43 -15.44
N ASN A 66 -0.15 0.60 -15.55
CA ASN A 66 -0.87 1.80 -15.14
C ASN A 66 -1.92 1.40 -14.11
N ALA A 67 -1.83 1.94 -12.89
CA ALA A 67 -2.76 1.64 -11.81
C ALA A 67 -4.18 2.14 -12.09
N GLN A 68 -4.35 3.13 -12.98
CA GLN A 68 -5.65 3.66 -13.40
C GLN A 68 -6.35 2.80 -14.47
N ASP A 69 -5.67 1.80 -15.04
CA ASP A 69 -6.30 0.90 -16.01
C ASP A 69 -7.33 0.00 -15.33
N GLU A 70 -8.51 -0.15 -15.93
CA GLU A 70 -9.58 -1.02 -15.40
C GLU A 70 -9.15 -2.49 -15.22
N ASN A 71 -8.16 -2.92 -16.01
CA ASN A 71 -7.60 -4.27 -15.98
C ASN A 71 -6.32 -4.37 -15.12
N PHE A 72 -5.96 -3.31 -14.38
CA PHE A 72 -4.81 -3.34 -13.51
C PHE A 72 -4.94 -4.48 -12.48
N SER A 73 -3.86 -5.23 -12.31
CA SER A 73 -3.78 -6.29 -11.31
C SER A 73 -2.47 -6.18 -10.57
N LEU A 74 -2.58 -5.94 -9.27
CA LEU A 74 -1.43 -5.90 -8.36
C LEU A 74 -0.67 -7.24 -8.37
N LEU A 75 -1.40 -8.36 -8.47
CA LEU A 75 -0.82 -9.69 -8.60
C LEU A 75 -0.02 -9.85 -9.90
N GLN A 76 -0.53 -9.37 -11.04
CA GLN A 76 0.21 -9.43 -12.31
C GLN A 76 1.47 -8.57 -12.26
N LEU A 77 1.37 -7.37 -11.68
CA LEU A 77 2.50 -6.48 -11.45
C LEU A 77 3.59 -7.18 -10.62
N LEU A 78 3.25 -7.69 -9.44
CA LEU A 78 4.21 -8.39 -8.57
C LEU A 78 4.79 -9.64 -9.25
N SER A 79 3.97 -10.40 -9.97
CA SER A 79 4.42 -11.60 -10.70
C SER A 79 5.43 -11.23 -11.80
N SER A 80 5.24 -10.11 -12.51
CA SER A 80 6.19 -9.64 -13.53
C SER A 80 7.57 -9.29 -12.95
N LEU A 81 7.61 -8.95 -11.67
CA LEU A 81 8.83 -8.65 -10.90
C LEU A 81 9.40 -9.88 -10.19
N ASN A 82 8.80 -11.07 -10.37
CA ASN A 82 9.09 -12.29 -9.60
C ASN A 82 8.93 -12.11 -8.08
N ILE A 83 8.03 -11.23 -7.65
CA ILE A 83 7.69 -11.02 -6.24
C ILE A 83 6.48 -11.87 -5.89
N LYS A 84 6.60 -12.63 -4.80
CA LYS A 84 5.48 -13.36 -4.22
C LYS A 84 5.09 -12.67 -2.91
N PRO A 85 3.92 -12.00 -2.84
CA PRO A 85 3.49 -11.34 -1.63
C PRO A 85 3.14 -12.35 -0.55
N GLU A 86 3.32 -11.95 0.71
CA GLU A 86 2.73 -12.65 1.85
C GLU A 86 1.19 -12.57 1.85
N ASN A 87 0.56 -13.41 2.68
CA ASN A 87 -0.91 -13.47 2.77
C ASN A 87 -1.52 -12.12 3.18
N ASN A 88 -0.83 -11.38 4.03
CA ASN A 88 -1.21 -10.04 4.47
C ASN A 88 -0.18 -9.02 4.00
N VAL A 89 -0.68 -7.85 3.63
CA VAL A 89 0.10 -6.69 3.23
C VAL A 89 -0.31 -5.48 4.07
N PHE A 90 0.57 -4.51 4.11
CA PHE A 90 0.34 -3.19 4.67
C PHE A 90 0.10 -2.19 3.55
N ILE A 91 -0.78 -1.24 3.82
CA ILE A 91 -1.01 -0.08 2.97
C ILE A 91 -0.70 1.15 3.81
N ASP A 92 0.26 1.97 3.38
CA ASP A 92 0.45 3.32 3.92
C ASP A 92 -0.34 4.31 3.08
N TRP A 93 -1.34 4.92 3.73
CA TRP A 93 -2.16 5.95 3.13
C TRP A 93 -1.48 7.31 3.29
N TRP A 94 -1.49 8.12 2.23
CA TRP A 94 -0.95 9.49 2.23
C TRP A 94 0.56 9.61 2.35
N PHE A 95 1.30 8.51 2.19
CA PHE A 95 2.75 8.49 2.04
C PHE A 95 3.50 9.18 3.20
N LYS A 96 3.07 8.90 4.44
CA LYS A 96 3.58 9.53 5.66
C LYS A 96 3.96 8.52 6.74
N TYR A 97 3.76 7.23 6.51
CA TYR A 97 4.02 6.14 7.47
C TYR A 97 3.32 6.34 8.82
N GLY A 98 2.18 7.05 8.79
CA GLY A 98 1.42 7.49 9.96
C GLY A 98 -0.07 7.15 9.89
N ASP A 99 -0.51 6.54 8.79
CA ASP A 99 -1.86 6.01 8.60
C ASP A 99 -1.75 4.72 7.80
N MET A 100 -1.53 3.61 8.52
CA MET A 100 -1.35 2.30 7.89
C MET A 100 -2.45 1.32 8.31
N ASP A 101 -2.91 0.54 7.35
CA ASP A 101 -3.75 -0.63 7.58
C ASP A 101 -3.04 -1.90 7.15
N GLU A 102 -3.41 -3.01 7.79
CA GLU A 102 -3.13 -4.37 7.33
C GLU A 102 -4.39 -4.97 6.68
N ILE A 103 -4.22 -5.63 5.53
CA ILE A 103 -5.29 -6.31 4.80
C ILE A 103 -4.76 -7.60 4.15
N ALA A 104 -5.64 -8.57 3.90
CA ALA A 104 -5.28 -9.73 3.10
C ALA A 104 -4.93 -9.30 1.66
N PHE A 105 -3.81 -9.79 1.13
CA PHE A 105 -3.36 -9.45 -0.23
C PHE A 105 -4.41 -9.83 -1.29
N ALA A 106 -5.06 -10.98 -1.11
CA ALA A 106 -6.11 -11.43 -2.04
C ALA A 106 -7.26 -10.43 -2.14
N ASP A 107 -7.69 -9.88 -1.01
CA ASP A 107 -8.74 -8.87 -0.95
C ASP A 107 -8.27 -7.55 -1.56
N LEU A 108 -7.06 -7.08 -1.22
CA LEU A 108 -6.50 -5.88 -1.82
C LEU A 108 -6.41 -6.01 -3.35
N ASN A 109 -5.94 -7.14 -3.86
CA ASN A 109 -5.83 -7.37 -5.30
C ASN A 109 -7.21 -7.45 -5.98
N GLU A 110 -8.22 -8.08 -5.36
CA GLU A 110 -9.57 -8.17 -5.94
C GLU A 110 -10.25 -6.79 -6.00
N TYR A 111 -10.04 -5.96 -4.98
CA TYR A 111 -10.79 -4.72 -4.78
C TYR A 111 -9.96 -3.45 -4.92
N PHE A 112 -8.76 -3.55 -5.48
CA PHE A 112 -7.80 -2.44 -5.58
C PHE A 112 -8.42 -1.17 -6.16
N THR A 113 -9.06 -1.29 -7.33
CA THR A 113 -9.69 -0.16 -8.05
C THR A 113 -10.84 0.50 -7.30
N ALA A 114 -11.47 -0.22 -6.36
CA ALA A 114 -12.53 0.31 -5.51
C ALA A 114 -12.00 0.91 -4.20
N MET A 115 -10.76 0.60 -3.81
CA MET A 115 -10.10 1.09 -2.60
C MET A 115 -9.20 2.30 -2.85
N TRP A 116 -8.51 2.32 -3.99
CA TRP A 116 -7.59 3.38 -4.37
C TRP A 116 -8.28 4.39 -5.27
N PHE A 117 -8.33 5.66 -4.84
CA PHE A 117 -8.91 6.74 -5.61
C PHE A 117 -7.77 7.53 -6.27
N PRO A 118 -7.65 7.53 -7.62
CA PRO A 118 -6.59 8.26 -8.31
C PRO A 118 -6.67 9.76 -8.04
N GLY A 119 -5.55 10.38 -7.66
CA GLY A 119 -5.44 11.81 -7.38
C GLY A 119 -5.25 12.13 -5.89
N PRO A 120 -6.23 11.87 -4.99
CA PRO A 120 -6.06 12.15 -3.57
C PRO A 120 -5.14 11.14 -2.86
N ASP A 121 -5.03 9.90 -3.34
CA ASP A 121 -4.31 8.85 -2.65
C ASP A 121 -2.97 8.51 -3.33
N ASP A 122 -1.86 8.98 -2.77
CA ASP A 122 -0.56 8.32 -3.00
C ASP A 122 -0.41 7.24 -1.93
N ILE A 123 -0.12 6.00 -2.35
CA ILE A 123 -0.06 4.84 -1.45
C ILE A 123 1.22 4.04 -1.62
N ASP A 124 1.70 3.50 -0.51
CA ASP A 124 2.71 2.45 -0.52
C ASP A 124 2.10 1.12 -0.11
N ILE A 125 2.42 0.06 -0.84
CA ILE A 125 2.02 -1.31 -0.52
C ILE A 125 3.26 -2.15 -0.32
N PHE A 126 3.31 -2.90 0.77
CA PHE A 126 4.42 -3.80 1.11
C PHE A 126 3.96 -4.90 2.05
N ASP A 127 4.80 -5.90 2.30
CA ASP A 127 4.48 -6.98 3.24
C ASP A 127 5.45 -7.06 4.43
N SER A 128 5.25 -8.08 5.27
CA SER A 128 6.04 -8.29 6.49
C SER A 128 7.52 -8.64 6.25
N THR A 129 7.92 -8.94 5.02
CA THR A 129 9.33 -9.17 4.66
C THR A 129 10.11 -7.85 4.53
N PHE A 130 9.41 -6.77 4.15
CA PHE A 130 10.00 -5.46 3.81
C PHE A 130 11.07 -5.55 2.72
N ASP A 131 11.00 -6.57 1.85
CA ASP A 131 11.95 -6.75 0.73
C ASP A 131 11.48 -6.05 -0.55
N TRP A 132 10.24 -5.58 -0.57
CA TRP A 132 9.66 -4.82 -1.67
C TRP A 132 8.70 -3.77 -1.13
N ILE A 133 8.56 -2.67 -1.88
CA ILE A 133 7.54 -1.64 -1.71
C ILE A 133 7.08 -1.24 -3.11
N ILE A 134 5.78 -1.26 -3.36
CA ILE A 134 5.19 -0.65 -4.54
C ILE A 134 4.62 0.70 -4.10
N HIS A 135 5.20 1.76 -4.65
CA HIS A 135 4.63 3.10 -4.59
C HIS A 135 3.69 3.28 -5.78
N ILE A 136 2.48 3.76 -5.52
CA ILE A 136 1.49 4.11 -6.54
C ILE A 136 1.14 5.58 -6.36
N ASP A 137 1.49 6.38 -7.36
CA ASP A 137 1.16 7.78 -7.50
C ASP A 137 0.17 8.02 -8.67
N HIS A 138 -0.27 9.27 -8.82
CA HIS A 138 -1.29 9.72 -9.76
C HIS A 138 -0.73 10.31 -11.06
#